data_AF-A0A958UVM9-F1
#
_entry.id   AF-A0A958UVM9-F1
#
_cell.length_a   1.000
_cell.length_b   1.000
_cell.length_c   1.000
_cell.angle_alpha   90.00
_cell.angle_beta   90.00
_cell.angle_gamma   90.00
#
_symmetry.space_group_name_H-M   'P 1'
#
loop_
_entity.id
_entity.type
_entity.pdbx_description
1 polymer ?
#
loop_
_entity_poly.entity_id
_entity_poly.type
_entity_poly.pdbx_seq_one_letter_code
_entity_poly.pdbx_strand_id
1 'polypeptide(L)'
;MTKYFKALIVYMVGSFSLMQAQEVVPISKEEVLSKVKENNTALKISEEDFNQARADYRQTNAVFLLNITASHTGIATTNPLMAFGSKLNQEILTQADFNP
;
A
#
# COMPACT_ATOMS: atom_id res chain seq x y z
N MET A 1 -19.75 24.91 58.88
CA MET A 1 -19.28 23.88 57.92
C MET A 1 -18.75 24.48 56.61
N THR A 2 -19.40 25.47 56.01
CA THR A 2 -19.01 26.09 54.72
C THR A 2 -17.63 26.77 54.70
N LYS A 3 -17.16 27.36 55.83
CA LYS A 3 -15.84 27.99 55.93
C LYS A 3 -14.67 27.00 55.78
N TYR A 4 -14.79 25.83 56.42
CA TYR A 4 -13.77 24.77 56.35
C TYR A 4 -13.74 24.10 54.97
N PHE A 5 -14.91 23.97 54.33
CA PHE A 5 -15.01 23.46 52.96
C PHE A 5 -14.29 24.35 51.94
N LYS A 6 -14.43 25.68 52.05
CA LYS A 6 -13.69 26.63 51.19
C LYS A 6 -12.18 26.58 51.43
N ALA A 7 -11.74 26.41 52.68
CA ALA A 7 -10.32 26.27 53.01
C ALA A 7 -9.72 24.97 52.44
N LEU A 8 -10.49 23.88 52.43
CA LEU A 8 -10.06 22.59 51.88
C LEU A 8 -9.89 22.64 50.35
N ILE A 9 -10.78 23.35 49.65
CA ILE A 9 -10.65 23.56 48.20
C ILE A 9 -9.40 24.37 47.87
N VAL A 10 -9.12 25.45 48.62
CA VAL A 10 -7.93 26.27 48.41
C VAL A 10 -6.64 25.46 48.67
N TYR A 11 -6.65 24.60 49.69
CA TYR A 11 -5.53 23.71 49.98
C TYR A 11 -5.29 22.67 48.86
N MET A 12 -6.37 22.10 48.32
CA MET A 12 -6.30 21.14 47.22
C MET A 12 -5.82 21.78 45.91
N VAL A 13 -6.26 22.99 45.59
CA VAL A 13 -5.80 23.72 44.40
C VAL A 13 -4.34 24.19 44.55
N GLY A 14 -3.94 24.63 45.74
CA GLY A 14 -2.56 25.03 46.02
C GLY A 14 -1.55 23.89 45.87
N SER A 15 -1.93 22.67 46.27
CA SER A 15 -1.07 21.48 46.21
C SER A 15 -0.84 20.95 44.78
N PHE A 16 -1.75 21.21 43.83
CA PHE A 16 -1.55 20.87 42.42
C PHE A 16 -0.39 21.67 41.77
N SER A 17 -0.15 22.90 42.24
CA SER A 17 0.87 23.79 41.66
C SER A 17 2.31 23.35 41.94
N LEU A 18 2.50 22.45 42.91
CA LEU A 18 3.81 21.96 43.35
C LEU A 18 4.19 20.63 42.67
N MET A 19 3.30 20.03 41.88
CA MET A 19 3.57 18.77 41.21
C MET A 19 4.29 19.03 39.88
N GLN A 20 5.60 18.74 39.85
CA GLN A 20 6.36 18.63 38.59
C GLN A 20 6.11 17.24 38.00
N ALA A 21 5.09 17.11 37.14
CA ALA A 21 4.72 15.83 36.54
C ALA A 21 5.60 15.42 35.35
N GLN A 22 6.40 16.34 34.82
CA GLN A 22 7.19 16.09 33.62
C GLN A 22 8.59 15.60 33.98
N GLU A 23 8.94 14.41 33.50
CA GLU A 23 10.31 13.91 33.54
C GLU A 23 11.15 14.60 32.46
N VAL A 24 12.24 15.26 32.87
CA VAL A 24 13.18 15.90 31.94
C VAL A 24 14.22 14.86 31.55
N VAL A 25 14.11 14.35 30.33
CA VAL A 25 15.09 13.43 29.76
C VAL A 25 16.18 14.23 29.05
N PRO A 26 17.45 14.22 29.53
CA PRO A 26 18.54 14.87 28.82
C PRO A 26 18.80 14.13 27.52
N ILE A 27 18.95 14.87 26.42
CA ILE A 27 19.24 14.30 25.10
C ILE A 27 20.55 14.86 24.56
N SER A 28 21.38 13.98 24.00
CA SER A 28 22.62 14.38 23.32
C SER A 28 22.37 14.69 21.84
N LYS A 29 23.25 15.49 21.23
CA LYS A 29 23.18 15.77 19.79
C LYS A 29 23.31 14.49 18.97
N GLU A 30 24.18 13.59 19.41
CA GLU A 30 24.45 12.29 18.79
C GLU A 30 23.18 11.43 18.78
N GLU A 31 22.45 11.39 19.90
CA GLU A 31 21.19 10.65 20.02
C GLU A 31 20.10 11.22 19.11
N VAL A 32 19.98 12.55 19.02
CA VAL A 32 19.05 13.20 18.08
C VAL A 32 19.40 12.81 16.64
N LEU A 33 20.67 12.89 16.26
CA LEU A 33 21.11 12.55 14.91
C LEU A 33 20.82 11.09 14.56
N SER A 34 21.01 10.16 15.49
CA SER A 34 20.68 8.74 15.29
C SER A 34 19.16 8.57 15.08
N LYS A 35 18.35 9.12 15.99
CA LYS A 35 16.88 9.02 15.93
C LYS A 35 16.32 9.65 14.65
N VAL A 36 16.87 10.79 14.22
CA VAL A 36 16.49 11.47 12.98
C VAL A 36 16.87 10.63 11.76
N LYS A 37 18.07 10.07 11.69
CA LYS A 37 18.46 9.21 10.56
C LYS A 37 17.53 8.01 10.39
N GLU A 38 17.09 7.40 11.48
CA GLU A 38 16.22 6.21 11.43
C GLU A 38 14.74 6.54 11.20
N ASN A 39 14.25 7.64 11.77
CA ASN A 39 12.81 7.90 11.88
C ASN A 39 12.33 9.12 11.10
N ASN A 40 13.22 9.90 10.47
CA ASN A 40 12.82 11.08 9.72
C ASN A 40 12.05 10.69 8.46
N THR A 41 10.79 11.12 8.38
CA THR A 41 9.91 10.83 7.25
C THR A 41 10.39 11.45 5.95
N ALA A 42 11.02 12.62 5.97
CA ALA A 42 11.54 13.24 4.76
C ALA A 42 12.71 12.44 4.15
N LEU A 43 13.58 11.86 4.98
CA LEU A 43 14.62 10.95 4.51
C LEU A 43 14.02 9.69 3.88
N LYS A 44 12.99 9.12 4.52
CA LYS A 44 12.27 7.95 3.98
C LYS A 44 11.58 8.25 2.65
N ILE A 45 10.93 9.41 2.53
CA ILE A 45 10.33 9.86 1.27
C ILE A 45 11.40 9.96 0.19
N SER A 46 12.55 10.58 0.50
CA SER A 46 13.65 10.70 -0.46
C SER A 46 14.23 9.35 -0.90
N GLU A 47 14.25 8.34 -0.01
CA GLU A 47 14.66 6.98 -0.36
C GLU A 47 13.65 6.31 -1.30
N GLU A 48 12.35 6.48 -1.03
CA GLU A 48 11.30 5.94 -1.89
C GLU A 48 11.22 6.64 -3.25
N ASP A 49 11.45 7.96 -3.32
CA ASP A 49 11.56 8.70 -4.58
C ASP A 49 12.70 8.15 -5.45
N PHE A 50 13.83 7.78 -4.83
CA PHE A 50 14.94 7.12 -5.52
C PHE A 50 14.56 5.72 -6.01
N ASN A 51 13.88 4.93 -5.17
CA ASN A 51 13.40 3.60 -5.55
C ASN A 51 12.41 3.66 -6.71
N GLN A 52 11.51 4.65 -6.71
CA GLN A 52 10.57 4.91 -7.80
C GLN A 52 11.32 5.22 -9.10
N ALA A 53 12.25 6.18 -9.08
CA ALA A 53 13.03 6.53 -10.27
C ALA A 53 13.83 5.33 -10.82
N ARG A 54 14.37 4.49 -9.93
CA ARG A 54 15.06 3.24 -10.31
C ARG A 54 14.11 2.22 -10.93
N ALA A 55 12.87 2.11 -10.42
CA ALA A 55 11.84 1.24 -10.96
C ALA A 55 11.41 1.71 -12.36
N ASP A 56 11.19 3.00 -12.55
CA ASP A 56 10.86 3.61 -13.84
C ASP A 56 11.94 3.31 -14.89
N TYR A 57 13.22 3.50 -14.53
CA TYR A 57 14.35 3.14 -15.39
C TYR A 57 14.37 1.65 -15.79
N ARG A 58 14.05 0.76 -14.85
CA ARG A 58 13.96 -0.68 -15.14
C ARG A 58 12.76 -1.01 -16.03
N GLN A 59 11.63 -0.34 -15.84
CA GLN A 59 10.46 -0.49 -16.69
C GLN A 59 10.75 -0.04 -18.12
N THR A 60 11.44 1.08 -18.32
CA THR A 60 11.85 1.53 -19.65
C THR A 60 12.81 0.55 -20.32
N ASN A 61 13.72 -0.06 -19.55
CA ASN A 61 14.61 -1.09 -20.08
C ASN A 61 13.89 -2.39 -20.43
N ALA A 62 12.81 -2.74 -19.71
CA ALA A 62 12.03 -3.94 -19.97
C ALA A 62 11.31 -3.90 -21.33
N VAL A 63 11.11 -2.72 -21.93
CA VAL A 63 10.54 -2.56 -23.29
C VAL A 63 11.40 -3.26 -24.35
N PHE A 64 12.72 -3.36 -24.14
CA PHE A 64 13.63 -4.06 -25.05
C PHE A 64 13.72 -5.56 -24.81
N LEU A 65 13.07 -6.06 -23.75
CA LEU A 65 13.07 -7.48 -23.40
C LEU A 65 11.84 -8.17 -23.99
N LEU A 66 11.98 -9.44 -24.34
CA LEU A 66 10.86 -10.26 -24.81
C LEU A 66 9.83 -10.42 -23.68
N ASN A 67 8.55 -10.17 -23.98
CA ASN A 67 7.44 -10.47 -23.08
C ASN A 67 6.92 -11.89 -23.37
N ILE A 68 6.99 -12.77 -22.37
CA ILE A 68 6.47 -14.14 -22.44
C ILE A 68 5.21 -14.20 -21.57
N THR A 69 4.05 -14.44 -22.19
CA THR A 69 2.76 -14.62 -21.50
C THR A 69 2.09 -15.90 -22.01
N ALA A 70 1.46 -16.66 -21.12
CA ALA A 70 0.65 -17.82 -21.46
C ALA A 70 -0.83 -17.49 -21.22
N SER A 71 -1.69 -17.74 -22.21
CA SER A 71 -3.14 -17.54 -22.12
C SER A 71 -3.89 -18.65 -22.85
N HIS A 72 -5.11 -18.95 -22.41
CA HIS A 72 -5.99 -19.92 -23.06
C HIS A 72 -7.35 -19.28 -23.32
N THR A 73 -7.84 -19.38 -24.56
CA THR A 73 -9.16 -18.91 -24.96
C THR A 73 -9.98 -20.11 -25.44
N GLY A 74 -11.17 -20.29 -24.87
CA GLY A 74 -12.11 -21.34 -25.26
C GLY A 74 -13.51 -20.77 -25.46
N ILE A 75 -14.24 -21.29 -26.43
CA ILE A 75 -15.62 -20.91 -26.73
C ILE A 75 -16.45 -22.20 -26.76
N ALA A 76 -17.54 -22.23 -25.98
CA ALA A 76 -18.53 -23.31 -26.03
C ALA A 76 -19.86 -22.72 -26.49
N THR A 77 -20.47 -23.32 -27.50
CA THR A 77 -21.77 -22.88 -28.02
C THR A 77 -22.57 -24.08 -28.52
N THR A 78 -23.87 -24.06 -28.27
CA THR A 78 -24.83 -25.01 -28.85
C THR A 78 -25.59 -24.42 -30.04
N ASN A 79 -25.34 -23.15 -30.38
CA ASN A 79 -25.95 -22.51 -31.53
C ASN A 79 -25.29 -23.05 -32.82
N PRO A 80 -26.04 -23.69 -33.74
CA PRO A 80 -25.48 -24.36 -34.91
C PRO A 80 -24.75 -23.39 -35.86
N LEU A 81 -25.21 -22.14 -35.98
CA LEU A 81 -24.55 -21.12 -36.80
C LEU A 81 -23.14 -20.79 -36.26
N MET A 82 -23.05 -20.61 -34.94
CA MET A 82 -21.80 -20.29 -34.26
C MET A 82 -20.86 -21.50 -34.18
N ALA A 83 -21.41 -22.70 -34.01
CA ALA A 83 -20.65 -23.94 -34.01
C ALA A 83 -20.06 -24.22 -35.41
N PHE A 84 -20.86 -24.09 -36.47
CA PHE A 84 -20.39 -24.23 -37.85
C PHE A 84 -19.34 -23.18 -38.20
N GLY A 85 -19.61 -21.89 -37.92
CA GLY A 85 -18.67 -20.80 -38.22
C GLY A 85 -17.34 -20.93 -37.46
N SER A 86 -17.38 -21.37 -36.20
CA SER A 86 -16.15 -21.58 -35.42
C SER A 86 -15.34 -22.79 -35.90
N LYS A 87 -15.99 -23.90 -36.29
CA LYS A 87 -15.32 -25.06 -36.89
C LYS A 87 -14.76 -24.75 -38.29
N LEU A 88 -15.46 -23.93 -39.07
CA LEU A 88 -14.99 -23.43 -40.38
C LEU A 88 -13.71 -22.61 -40.22
N ASN A 89 -13.69 -21.65 -39.29
CA ASN A 89 -12.50 -20.82 -39.03
C ASN A 89 -11.31 -21.62 -38.48
N GLN A 90 -11.56 -22.81 -37.93
CA GLN A 90 -10.55 -23.75 -37.43
C GLN A 90 -10.16 -24.81 -38.46
N GLU A 91 -10.79 -24.85 -39.63
CA GLU A 91 -10.55 -25.85 -40.68
C GLU A 91 -10.80 -27.31 -40.24
N ILE A 92 -11.68 -27.53 -39.26
CA ILE A 92 -12.00 -28.86 -38.70
C ILE A 92 -13.39 -29.36 -39.11
N LEU A 93 -13.91 -28.89 -40.24
CA LEU A 93 -15.22 -29.31 -40.73
C LEU A 93 -15.23 -30.78 -41.12
N THR A 94 -16.28 -31.47 -40.74
CA THR A 94 -16.59 -32.85 -41.11
C THR A 94 -17.84 -32.89 -41.99
N GLN A 95 -18.07 -33.97 -42.72
CA GLN A 95 -19.31 -34.13 -43.50
C GLN A 95 -20.58 -34.05 -42.61
N ALA A 96 -20.47 -34.41 -41.33
CA ALA A 96 -21.56 -34.30 -40.37
C ALA A 96 -21.95 -32.84 -40.08
N ASP A 97 -21.04 -31.87 -40.23
CA ASP A 97 -21.32 -30.44 -40.00
C ASP A 97 -22.17 -29.80 -41.11
N PHE A 98 -22.42 -30.53 -42.21
CA PHE A 98 -23.32 -30.13 -43.30
C PHE A 98 -24.71 -30.79 -43.21
N ASN A 99 -24.96 -31.63 -42.20
CA ASN A 99 -26.22 -32.32 -41.99
C ASN A 99 -26.93 -31.75 -40.72
N PRO A 100 -27.84 -30.79 -40.87
CA PRO A 100 -28.43 -30.02 -39.77
C PRO A 100 -29.34 -30.83 -38.84
#